data_AF-A0A8H3X5Q8-F1
#
_entry.id   AF-A0A8H3X5Q8-F1
#
_cell.length_a   1.000
_cell.length_b   1.000
_cell.length_c   1.000
_cell.angle_alpha   90.00
_cell.angle_beta   90.00
_cell.angle_gamma   90.00
#
_symmetry.space_group_name_H-M   'P 1'
#
loop_
_entity.id
_entity.type
_entity.pdbx_description
1 polymer ?
#
loop_
_entity_poly.entity_id
_entity_poly.type
_entity_poly.pdbx_seq_one_letter_code
_entity_poly.pdbx_strand_id
1 'polypeptide(L)' 'MLIEEVGKQQNALQRAKDPREKGQIWDKIIANMQSSEIASIVLKERTKTSIQQKWDSLLQKYRDIKDKISSTGEEAI' A
#
# COMPACT_ATOMS: atom_id res chain seq x y z
N MET A 1 7.15 -6.80 3.89
CA MET A 1 6.06 -7.53 3.21
C MET A 1 5.01 -6.65 2.53
N LEU A 2 4.05 -5.97 3.21
CA LEU A 2 3.02 -5.18 2.49
C LEU A 2 3.64 -4.08 1.62
N ILE A 3 4.53 -3.26 2.20
CA ILE A 3 5.20 -2.17 1.48
C ILE A 3 6.04 -2.72 0.31
N GLU A 4 6.73 -3.84 0.50
CA GLU A 4 7.52 -4.47 -0.57
C GLU A 4 6.65 -5.04 -1.69
N GLU A 5 5.59 -5.79 -1.38
CA GLU A 5 4.73 -6.39 -2.39
C GLU A 5 3.95 -5.34 -3.17
N VAL A 6 3.46 -4.29 -2.48
CA VAL A 6 2.84 -3.15 -3.16
C VAL A 6 3.88 -2.38 -3.99
N GLY A 7 5.11 -2.21 -3.49
CA GLY A 7 6.22 -1.59 -4.23
C GLY A 7 6.55 -2.34 -5.52
N LYS A 8 6.66 -3.68 -5.46
CA LYS A 8 6.90 -4.53 -6.64
C LYS A 8 5.80 -4.40 -7.70
N GLN A 9 4.56 -4.16 -7.28
CA GLN A 9 3.39 -4.03 -8.16
C GLN A 9 2.99 -2.57 -8.41
N GLN A 10 3.74 -1.58 -7.92
CA GLN A 10 3.36 -0.16 -7.96
C GLN A 10 3.15 0.33 -9.39
N ASN A 11 4.04 -0.07 -10.30
CA ASN A 11 3.96 0.33 -11.71
C ASN A 11 2.71 -0.26 -12.39
N ALA A 12 2.34 -1.50 -12.04
CA ALA A 12 1.10 -2.12 -12.52
C ALA A 12 -0.15 -1.42 -11.96
N LEU A 13 -0.15 -1.09 -10.65
CA LEU A 13 -1.23 -0.35 -10.00
C LEU A 13 -1.45 1.05 -10.60
N GLN A 14 -0.38 1.72 -11.02
CA GLN A 14 -0.44 3.04 -11.67
C GLN A 14 -0.95 2.97 -13.12
N ARG A 15 -0.58 1.91 -13.86
CA ARG A 15 -0.97 1.74 -15.27
C ARG A 15 -2.38 1.21 -15.44
N ALA A 16 -2.86 0.39 -14.52
CA ALA A 16 -4.22 -0.15 -14.56
C ALA A 16 -5.23 1.00 -14.51
N LYS A 17 -6.00 1.16 -15.59
CA LYS A 17 -7.10 2.15 -15.67
C LYS A 17 -8.43 1.52 -15.26
N ASP A 18 -8.57 0.22 -15.51
CA ASP A 18 -9.78 -0.53 -15.20
C ASP A 18 -9.81 -0.95 -13.71
N PRO A 19 -10.93 -0.75 -12.99
CA PRO A 19 -11.09 -1.19 -11.60
C PRO A 19 -10.89 -2.71 -11.40
N ARG A 20 -11.25 -3.53 -12.39
CA ARG A 20 -11.09 -4.98 -12.38
C ARG A 20 -9.62 -5.38 -12.49
N GLU A 21 -8.85 -4.72 -13.36
CA GLU A 21 -7.40 -4.92 -13.46
C GLU A 21 -6.70 -4.54 -12.16
N LYS A 22 -7.06 -3.37 -11.58
CA LYS A 22 -6.57 -3.00 -10.24
C LYS A 22 -6.94 -4.04 -9.20
N GLY A 23 -8.16 -4.57 -9.26
CA GLY A 23 -8.65 -5.63 -8.39
C GLY A 23 -7.76 -6.88 -8.43
N GLN A 24 -7.42 -7.34 -9.63
CA GLN A 24 -6.55 -8.50 -9.86
C GLN A 24 -5.12 -8.28 -9.36
N ILE A 25 -4.58 -7.09 -9.54
CA ILE A 25 -3.24 -6.74 -9.03
C ILE A 25 -3.24 -6.81 -7.50
N TRP A 26 -4.29 -6.29 -6.85
CA TRP A 26 -4.45 -6.43 -5.40
C TRP A 26 -4.59 -7.88 -4.95
N ASP A 27 -5.33 -8.71 -5.69
CA ASP A 27 -5.45 -10.13 -5.38
C ASP A 27 -4.09 -10.83 -5.43
N LYS A 28 -3.26 -10.47 -6.41
CA LYS A 28 -1.88 -10.98 -6.52
C LYS A 28 -0.98 -10.56 -5.36
N ILE A 29 -1.06 -9.29 -4.94
CA ILE A 29 -0.33 -8.77 -3.77
C ILE A 29 -0.71 -9.56 -2.52
N ILE A 30 -2.01 -9.79 -2.31
CA ILE A 30 -2.53 -10.50 -1.14
C ILE A 30 -2.12 -11.96 -1.18
N ALA A 31 -2.25 -12.63 -2.32
CA ALA A 31 -1.83 -14.02 -2.48
C ALA A 31 -0.34 -14.20 -2.16
N ASN A 32 0.52 -13.30 -2.63
CA ASN A 32 1.96 -13.32 -2.31
C ASN A 32 2.23 -13.11 -0.82
N MET A 33 1.47 -12.22 -0.18
CA MET A 33 1.62 -11.99 1.26
C MET A 33 1.14 -13.19 2.08
N GLN A 34 0.06 -13.86 1.66
CA GLN A 34 -0.51 -15.00 2.37
C GLN A 34 0.31 -16.29 2.16
N SER A 35 0.91 -16.45 0.97
CA SER A 35 1.78 -17.59 0.65
C SER A 35 3.19 -17.45 1.22
N SER A 36 3.59 -16.23 1.62
CA SER A 36 4.90 -16.01 2.25
C SER A 36 5.01 -16.78 3.57
N GLU A 37 6.08 -17.57 3.69
CA GLU A 37 6.39 -18.34 4.91
C GLU A 37 6.76 -17.43 6.09
N ILE A 38 7.27 -16.23 5.80
CA ILE A 38 7.61 -15.19 6.78
C ILE A 38 6.35 -14.43 7.24
N ALA A 39 5.20 -14.64 6.59
CA ALA A 39 3.96 -14.01 7.01
C ALA A 39 3.44 -14.61 8.30
N SER A 40 3.24 -13.73 9.30
CA SER A 40 2.54 -14.11 10.51
C SER A 40 1.14 -14.65 10.17
N ILE A 41 0.65 -15.60 10.96
CA ILE A 41 -0.70 -16.17 10.82
C ILE A 41 -1.75 -15.04 10.74
N VAL A 42 -1.56 -14.00 11.55
CA VAL A 42 -2.39 -12.78 11.57
C VAL A 42 -2.43 -12.05 10.23
N LEU A 43 -1.36 -12.09 9.43
CA LEU A 43 -1.36 -11.53 8.07
C LEU A 43 -2.01 -12.46 7.06
N LYS A 44 -1.91 -13.78 7.25
CA LYS A 44 -2.54 -14.77 6.39
C LYS A 44 -4.07 -14.72 6.48
N GLU A 45 -4.60 -14.45 7.67
CA GLU A 45 -6.05 -14.35 7.94
C GLU A 45 -6.66 -12.98 7.58
N ARG A 46 -5.86 -11.97 7.21
CA ARG A 46 -6.40 -10.65 6.88
C ARG A 46 -7.14 -10.66 5.54
N THR A 47 -8.30 -10.02 5.55
CA THR A 47 -9.10 -9.79 4.35
C THR A 47 -8.45 -8.74 3.44
N LYS A 48 -8.75 -8.82 2.14
CA LYS A 48 -8.37 -7.82 1.12
C LYS A 48 -8.65 -6.40 1.58
N THR A 49 -9.84 -6.16 2.10
CA THR A 49 -10.28 -4.85 2.60
C THR A 49 -9.40 -4.34 3.74
N SER A 50 -9.04 -5.18 4.71
CA SER A 50 -8.18 -4.77 5.82
C SER A 50 -6.77 -4.39 5.35
N ILE A 51 -6.24 -5.13 4.37
CA ILE A 51 -4.92 -4.86 3.79
C ILE A 51 -4.92 -3.54 3.02
N GLN A 52 -5.96 -3.29 2.21
CA GLN A 52 -6.13 -2.04 1.48
C GLN A 52 -6.30 -0.84 2.42
N GLN A 53 -7.16 -0.95 3.45
CA GLN A 53 -7.32 0.10 4.47
C GLN A 53 -6.00 0.45 5.17
N LYS A 54 -5.19 -0.57 5.48
CA LYS A 54 -3.88 -0.35 6.10
C LYS A 54 -2.92 0.36 5.15
N TRP A 55 -2.94 0.02 3.86
CA TRP A 55 -2.16 0.72 2.84
C TRP A 55 -2.59 2.18 2.69
N ASP A 56 -3.90 2.45 2.64
CA ASP A 56 -4.42 3.81 2.54
C ASP A 56 -4.04 4.66 3.76
N SER A 57 -4.12 4.09 4.97
CA SER A 57 -3.67 4.76 6.20
C SER A 57 -2.17 5.09 6.18
N LEU A 58 -1.33 4.20 5.64
CA LEU A 58 0.10 4.46 5.48
C LEU A 58 0.36 5.59 4.48
N LEU A 59 -0.35 5.58 3.34
CA LEU A 59 -0.24 6.64 2.34
C LEU A 59 -0.67 7.99 2.88
N GLN A 60 -1.76 8.04 3.66
CA GLN A 60 -2.23 9.27 4.27
C GLN A 60 -1.18 9.84 5.23
N LYS A 61 -0.65 9.02 6.15
CA LYS A 61 0.41 9.46 7.07
C LYS A 61 1.65 9.98 6.35
N TYR A 62 2.03 9.34 5.24
CA TYR A 62 3.15 9.81 4.43
C TYR A 62 2.87 11.19 3.83
N ARG A 63 1.66 11.42 3.31
CA ARG A 63 1.24 12.74 2.79
C ARG A 63 1.22 13.78 3.90
N ASP A 64 0.62 13.48 5.05
CA ASP A 64 0.55 14.40 6.19
C ASP A 64 1.95 14.85 6.65
N ILE A 65 2.91 13.92 6.71
CA ILE A 65 4.31 14.24 7.06
C ILE A 65 4.96 15.09 5.98
N LYS A 66 4.77 14.74 4.70
CA LYS A 66 5.33 15.48 3.58
C LYS A 66 4.80 16.92 3.54
N ASP A 67 3.49 17.09 3.68
CA ASP A 67 2.82 18.38 3.66
C ASP A 67 3.26 19.24 4.85
N LYS A 68 3.42 18.63 6.03
CA LYS A 68 4.01 19.30 7.20
C LYS A 68 5.44 19.79 6.91
N ILE A 69 6.30 18.95 6.35
CA ILE A 69 7.68 19.35 5.99
C ILE A 69 7.66 20.49 4.96
N SER A 70 6.79 20.42 3.95
CA SER A 70 6.62 21.50 2.97
C SER A 70 6.18 22.81 3.61
N SER A 71 5.23 22.78 4.56
CA SER A 71 4.78 24.00 5.27
C SER A 71 5.84 24.60 6.20
N THR A 72 6.68 23.77 6.83
CA THR A 72 7.72 24.25 7.76
C THR A 72 8.98 24.73 7.02
N GLY A 73 9.14 24.39 5.73
CA GLY A 73 10.24 24.87 4.89
C GLY A 73 10.02 26.26 4.29
N GLU A 74 8.80 26.80 4.31
CA GLU A 74 8.46 28.13 3.79
C GLU A 74 8.53 29.25 4.86
N GLU A 75 8.59 28.91 6.16
CA GLU A 75 8.79 29.86 7.26
C GLU A 75 10.28 30.01 7.65
N ALA A 76 11.12 30.32 6.67
CA ALA A 76 12.43 30.93 6.93
C ALA A 76 12.42 32.34 6.33
N ILE A 77 11.81 33.29 7.06
CA ILE A 77 11.98 34.74 6.86
C ILE A 77 12.99 35.24 7.89
#